data_AF-A6GBV5-F1
#
_entry.id   AF-A6GBV5-F1
#
_cell.length_a   1.000
_cell.length_b   1.000
_cell.length_c   1.000
_cell.angle_alpha   90.00
_cell.angle_beta   90.00
_cell.angle_gamma   90.00
#
_symmetry.space_group_name_H-M   'P 1'
#
loop_
_entity.id
_entity.type
_entity.pdbx_description
1 polymer ?
#
loop_
_entity_poly.entity_id
_entity_poly.type
_entity_poly.pdbx_seq_one_letter_code
_entity_poly.pdbx_strand_id
1 'polypeptide(L)' 'MILDVQRERTQAEWWFVDTIEERRADERFARAVAVERGAPALAVRDAPSQAGPTRAPAP' A
#
# COMPACT_ATOMS: atom_id res chain seq x y z
N MET A 1 1.28 -5.85 6.54
CA MET A 1 0.83 -4.48 6.25
C MET A 1 1.83 -3.84 5.31
N ILE A 2 1.36 -3.19 4.26
CA ILE A 2 2.22 -2.49 3.28
C ILE A 2 1.94 -1.00 3.40
N LEU A 3 2.99 -0.20 3.29
CA LEU A 3 2.91 1.26 3.24
C LEU A 3 3.46 1.72 1.90
N ASP A 4 2.63 2.38 1.11
CA ASP A 4 3.03 3.10 -0.10
C ASP A 4 3.04 4.60 0.22
N VAL A 5 4.24 5.14 0.36
CA VAL A 5 4.47 6.53 0.76
C VAL A 5 5.00 7.30 -0.44
N GLN A 6 4.18 8.20 -0.96
CA GLN A 6 4.54 9.16 -1.99
C GLN A 6 4.45 10.58 -1.42
N ARG A 7 5.12 11.52 -2.09
CA ARG A 7 5.14 12.92 -1.64
C ARG A 7 3.74 13.50 -1.47
N GLU A 8 2.83 13.16 -2.37
CA GLU A 8 1.48 13.71 -2.39
C GLU A 8 0.44 12.81 -1.73
N ARG A 9 0.79 11.57 -1.39
CA ARG A 9 -0.17 10.58 -0.89
C ARG A 9 0.51 9.50 -0.07
N THR A 10 -0.10 9.15 1.07
CA THR A 10 0.24 7.95 1.83
C THR A 10 -0.92 6.96 1.79
N GLN A 11 -0.64 5.69 1.49
CA GLN A 11 -1.61 4.60 1.53
C GLN A 11 -1.11 3.46 2.42
N ALA A 12 -1.99 2.98 3.30
CA ALA A 12 -1.77 1.81 4.13
C ALA A 12 -2.69 0.67 3.69
N GLU A 13 -2.14 -0.53 3.62
CA GLU A 13 -2.83 -1.70 3.09
C GLU A 13 -2.76 -2.90 4.02
N TRP A 14 -3.92 -3.53 4.17
CA TRP A 14 -4.10 -4.77 4.91
C TRP A 14 -4.39 -5.89 3.93
N TRP A 15 -3.72 -7.00 4.18
CA TRP A 15 -3.77 -8.20 3.38
C TRP A 15 -4.00 -9.36 4.34
N PHE A 16 -4.88 -10.28 3.96
CA PHE A 16 -5.00 -11.57 4.62
C PHE A 16 -3.82 -12.42 4.17
N VAL A 17 -3.06 -12.88 5.15
CA VAL A 17 -1.90 -13.74 4.97
C VAL A 17 -2.13 -15.03 5.76
N ASP A 18 -1.72 -16.17 5.21
CA ASP A 18 -1.86 -17.46 5.89
C ASP A 18 -0.78 -17.65 6.96
N THR A 19 0.38 -17.03 6.78
CA THR A 19 1.48 -16.99 7.76
C THR A 19 2.12 -15.60 7.78
N ILE A 20 2.70 -15.23 8.94
CA ILE A 20 3.41 -13.96 9.13
C ILE A 20 4.90 -14.05 8.75
N GLU A 21 5.40 -15.25 8.43
CA GLU A 21 6.83 -15.49 8.22
C GLU A 21 7.29 -15.11 6.81
N GLU A 22 6.44 -15.30 5.80
CA GLU A 22 6.81 -15.13 4.40
C GLU A 22 5.64 -14.57 3.61
N ARG A 23 5.94 -13.62 2.73
CA ARG A 23 4.96 -13.08 1.80
C ARG A 23 4.71 -14.06 0.66
N ARG A 24 3.46 -14.47 0.44
CA ARG A 24 3.12 -15.43 -0.62
C ARG A 24 2.22 -14.81 -1.70
N ALA A 25 2.19 -15.45 -2.87
CA ALA A 25 1.43 -14.95 -4.03
C ALA A 25 -0.09 -15.09 -3.88
N ASP A 26 -0.56 -15.92 -2.94
CA ASP A 26 -1.96 -16.20 -2.62
C ASP A 26 -2.55 -15.24 -1.56
N GLU A 27 -1.79 -14.25 -1.11
CA GLU A 27 -2.28 -13.21 -0.20
C GLU A 27 -3.46 -12.44 -0.80
N ARG A 28 -4.49 -12.22 0.01
CA ARG A 28 -5.72 -11.56 -0.43
C ARG A 28 -5.79 -10.15 0.11
N PHE A 29 -5.98 -9.18 -0.79
CA PHE A 29 -6.22 -7.79 -0.41
C PHE A 29 -7.48 -7.70 0.45
N ALA A 30 -7.38 -7.06 1.61
CA ALA A 30 -8.50 -6.89 2.53
C ALA A 30 -9.07 -5.48 2.45
N ARG A 31 -8.21 -4.47 2.66
CA ARG A 31 -8.62 -3.06 2.70
C ARG A 31 -7.41 -2.16 2.53
N ALA A 32 -7.65 -0.97 1.99
CA ALA A 32 -6.71 0.13 2.08
C ALA A 32 -7.38 1.41 2.59
N VAL A 33 -6.58 2.23 3.26
CA VAL A 33 -6.92 3.64 3.51
C VAL A 33 -5.79 4.53 3.02
N ALA A 34 -6.15 5.69 2.48
CA ALA A 34 -5.19 6.65 1.97
C ALA A 34 -5.52 8.06 2.43
N VAL A 35 -4.50 8.91 2.49
CA VAL A 35 -4.64 10.35 2.69
C VAL A 35 -3.79 11.07 1.66
N GLU A 36 -4.39 12.05 1.00
CA GLU A 36 -3.69 12.99 0.11
C GLU A 36 -3.09 14.12 0.94
N ARG A 37 -2.00 14.73 0.48
CA ARG A 37 -1.37 15.88 1.14
C ARG A 37 -2.40 16.99 1.33
N GLY A 38 -2.59 17.42 2.58
CA GLY A 38 -3.52 18.49 2.94
C GLY A 38 -4.99 18.05 3.03
N ALA A 39 -5.31 16.78 2.78
CA ALA A 39 -6.65 16.26 3.01
C ALA A 39 -6.92 16.15 4.53
N PRO A 40 -8.12 16.49 4.99
CA PRO A 40 -8.45 16.51 6.41
C PRO A 40 -8.76 15.12 6.99
N ALA A 41 -8.89 14.10 6.14
CA ALA A 41 -9.33 12.77 6.54
C ALA A 41 -8.78 11.66 5.65
N LEU A 42 -8.80 10.45 6.18
CA LEU A 42 -8.53 9.22 5.45
C LEU A 42 -9.71 8.84 4.55
N ALA A 43 -9.41 8.39 3.34
CA ALA A 43 -10.37 7.80 2.41
C ALA A 43 -10.14 6.28 2.30
N VAL A 44 -11.21 5.52 2.19
CA VAL A 44 -11.14 4.08 1.90
C VAL A 44 -10.78 3.88 0.43
N ARG A 45 -9.94 2.88 0.14
CA ARG A 45 -9.58 2.46 -1.21
C ARG A 45 -9.95 0.99 -1.39
N ASP A 46 -10.58 0.67 -2.51
CA ASP A 46 -11.08 -0.67 -2.82
C ASP A 46 -10.05 -1.55 -3.54
N ALA A 47 -8.85 -1.02 -3.79
CA ALA A 47 -7.77 -1.70 -4.47
C ALA A 47 -6.40 -1.35 -3.86
N PRO A 48 -5.42 -2.25 -3.97
CA PRO A 48 -4.05 -1.96 -3.59
C PRO A 48 -3.44 -0.93 -4.53
N SER A 49 -2.38 -0.27 -4.07
CA SER A 49 -1.62 0.67 -4.87
C SER A 49 -0.90 -0.08 -5.99
N GLN A 50 -0.82 0.55 -7.15
CA GLN A 50 -0.01 0.02 -8.23
C GLN A 50 1.45 0.29 -7.89
N ALA A 51 2.29 -0.73 -8.01
CA ALA A 51 3.73 -0.54 -7.91
C ALA A 51 4.14 0.52 -8.94
N GLY A 52 4.70 1.64 -8.45
CA GLY A 52 5.34 2.60 -9.32
C GLY A 52 6.51 1.95 -10.08
N PRO A 53 6.99 2.54 -11.18
CA PRO A 53 8.18 2.03 -11.85
C PRO A 53 9.31 1.92 -10.82
N THR A 54 9.88 0.73 -10.68
CA THR A 54 11.06 0.52 -9.83
C THR A 54 12.15 1.49 -10.31
N ARG A 55 12.37 2.57 -9.55
CA ARG A 55 13.48 3.46 -9.82
C ARG A 55 14.74 2.67 -9.47
N ALA A 56 15.53 2.31 -10.50
CA ALA A 56 16.83 1.69 -10.29
C ALA A 56 17.63 2.58 -9.29
N PRO A 57 18.35 1.97 -8.34
CA PRO A 57 19.18 2.73 -7.42
C PRO A 57 20.14 3.61 -8.23
N ALA A 58 20.31 4.87 -7.80
CA ALA A 58 21.30 5.75 -8.41
C ALA A 58 22.70 5.12 -8.26
N PRO A 59 23.59 5.29 -9.25
CA PRO A 59 24.94 4.72 -9.23
C PRO A 59 25.77 5.22 -8.05
#